data_AF-A0A8E0WNV0-F1
#
_entry.id   AF-A0A8E0WNV0-F1
#
_cell.length_a   1.000
_cell.length_b   1.000
_cell.length_c   1.000
_cell.angle_alpha   90.00
_cell.angle_beta   90.00
_cell.angle_gamma   90.00
#
_symmetry.space_group_name_H-M   'P 1'
#
loop_
_entity.id
_entity.type
_entity.pdbx_description
1 polymer ?
#
loop_
_entity_poly.entity_id
_entity_poly.type
_entity_poly.pdbx_seq_one_letter_code
_entity_poly.pdbx_strand_id
1 'polypeptide(L)'
;MATQPAPRPAVQHCYGVLLHHRLAWWLVEFPELDAAPVRARKLSGRLTPALADWLRSETGDAGLPAEVTALHPDSRCWSGEFSCVRAAGSVDLYDIDAHPWGSDAGELELRLARTMIDATIRPLPSGFTSVFFDLPSENQPVLAIRLSGYSCATFELMTARYMPTYRPRSPWRDISNDAVSDSGSDILGWREAADWIGPV
;
A
#
# COMPACT_ATOMS: atom_id res chain seq x y z
N MET A 1 -7.13 -40.37 -24.14
CA MET A 1 -6.23 -39.23 -23.89
C MET A 1 -6.58 -38.66 -22.52
N ALA A 2 -5.72 -38.81 -21.52
CA ALA A 2 -5.90 -38.14 -20.25
C ALA A 2 -5.57 -36.65 -20.44
N THR A 3 -6.55 -35.78 -20.22
CA THR A 3 -6.33 -34.33 -20.13
C THR A 3 -5.38 -34.07 -18.98
N GLN A 4 -4.20 -33.54 -19.29
CA GLN A 4 -3.24 -33.06 -18.31
C GLN A 4 -3.94 -32.03 -17.41
N PRO A 5 -3.89 -32.16 -16.07
CA PRO A 5 -4.47 -31.16 -15.19
C PRO A 5 -3.83 -29.81 -15.49
N ALA A 6 -4.65 -28.77 -15.61
CA ALA A 6 -4.17 -27.41 -15.83
C ALA A 6 -3.10 -27.06 -14.77
N PRO A 7 -2.01 -26.38 -15.15
CA PRO A 7 -0.97 -26.02 -14.20
C PRO A 7 -1.59 -25.23 -13.06
N ARG A 8 -1.31 -25.64 -11.82
CA ARG A 8 -1.76 -24.92 -10.62
C ARG A 8 -1.23 -23.48 -10.70
N PRO A 9 -2.08 -22.47 -10.45
CA PRO A 9 -1.61 -21.10 -10.39
C PRO A 9 -0.52 -20.97 -9.31
N ALA A 10 0.55 -20.24 -9.62
CA ALA A 10 1.66 -20.04 -8.70
C ALA A 10 1.17 -19.26 -7.47
N VAL A 11 1.20 -19.91 -6.30
CA VAL A 11 0.86 -19.30 -5.02
C VAL A 11 2.01 -18.39 -4.59
N GLN A 12 1.68 -17.17 -4.19
CA GLN A 12 2.64 -16.17 -3.71
C GLN A 12 2.35 -15.89 -2.25
N HIS A 13 3.36 -16.08 -1.41
CA HIS A 13 3.27 -15.86 0.03
C HIS A 13 4.04 -14.61 0.44
N CYS A 14 3.47 -13.80 1.32
CA CYS A 14 4.09 -12.59 1.84
C CYS A 14 3.50 -12.18 3.19
N TYR A 15 4.31 -11.48 3.98
CA TYR A 15 3.80 -10.58 5.01
C TYR A 15 3.34 -9.26 4.36
N GLY A 16 2.26 -8.68 4.85
CA GLY A 16 1.77 -7.43 4.30
C GLY A 16 0.61 -6.81 5.04
N VAL A 17 0.13 -5.70 4.47
CA VAL A 17 -1.09 -5.01 4.89
C VAL A 17 -2.15 -5.20 3.81
N LEU A 18 -3.28 -5.77 4.21
CA LEU A 18 -4.48 -5.83 3.39
C LEU A 18 -5.36 -4.63 3.78
N LEU A 19 -5.70 -3.79 2.80
CA LEU A 19 -6.52 -2.60 3.03
C LEU A 19 -7.43 -2.25 1.87
N HIS A 20 -8.57 -1.64 2.19
CA HIS A 20 -9.46 -1.04 1.18
C HIS A 20 -9.09 0.44 0.97
N HIS A 21 -8.52 0.76 -0.19
CA HIS A 21 -8.07 2.12 -0.55
C HIS A 21 -8.38 2.43 -2.01
N ARG A 22 -8.75 3.68 -2.32
CA ARG A 22 -9.14 4.13 -3.68
C ARG A 22 -10.22 3.24 -4.33
N LEU A 23 -11.26 2.88 -3.55
CA LEU A 23 -12.39 2.04 -3.99
C LEU A 23 -12.00 0.63 -4.48
N ALA A 24 -10.86 0.10 -4.00
CA ALA A 24 -10.44 -1.27 -4.28
C ALA A 24 -9.77 -1.90 -3.05
N TRP A 25 -9.76 -3.22 -3.01
CA TRP A 25 -8.94 -3.98 -2.08
C TRP A 25 -7.52 -4.12 -2.62
N TRP A 26 -6.55 -3.98 -1.72
CA TRP A 26 -5.13 -4.08 -2.02
C TRP A 26 -4.43 -4.95 -0.98
N LEU A 27 -3.42 -5.68 -1.42
CA LEU A 27 -2.41 -6.30 -0.57
C LEU A 27 -1.07 -5.60 -0.83
N VAL A 28 -0.52 -4.97 0.19
CA VAL A 28 0.80 -4.33 0.14
C VAL A 28 1.82 -5.20 0.87
N GLU A 29 2.83 -5.65 0.14
CA GLU A 29 3.88 -6.54 0.63
C GLU A 29 4.97 -5.76 1.35
N PHE A 30 5.35 -6.25 2.52
CA PHE A 30 6.48 -5.77 3.32
C PHE A 30 7.51 -6.91 3.44
N PRO A 31 8.82 -6.63 3.26
CA PRO A 31 9.83 -7.67 3.36
C PRO A 31 10.00 -8.18 4.79
N GLU A 32 9.78 -7.30 5.77
CA GLU A 32 9.80 -7.56 7.20
C GLU A 32 9.05 -6.44 7.95
N LEU A 33 8.85 -6.62 9.26
CA LEU A 33 8.26 -5.59 10.14
C LEU A 33 9.11 -4.30 10.10
N ASP A 34 8.44 -3.14 10.17
CA ASP A 34 9.06 -1.80 10.14
C ASP A 34 9.86 -1.43 8.87
N ALA A 35 9.87 -2.27 7.83
CA ALA A 35 10.52 -1.97 6.56
C ALA A 35 9.63 -1.15 5.60
N ALA A 36 10.25 -0.61 4.55
CA ALA A 36 9.50 -0.01 3.45
C ALA A 36 8.75 -1.10 2.64
N PRO A 37 7.52 -0.82 2.18
CA PRO A 37 6.80 -1.76 1.33
C PRO A 37 7.53 -1.92 0.00
N VAL A 38 7.42 -3.12 -0.59
CA VAL A 38 8.11 -3.47 -1.84
C VAL A 38 7.17 -3.62 -3.03
N ARG A 39 5.86 -3.79 -2.78
CA ARG A 39 4.87 -4.04 -3.84
C ARG A 39 3.45 -3.78 -3.34
N ALA A 40 2.60 -3.21 -4.19
CA ALA A 40 1.16 -3.23 -4.02
C ALA A 40 0.50 -4.09 -5.10
N ARG A 41 -0.44 -4.96 -4.71
CA ARG A 41 -1.26 -5.77 -5.61
C ARG A 41 -2.72 -5.39 -5.47
N LYS A 42 -3.36 -5.16 -6.60
CA LYS A 42 -4.80 -4.97 -6.63
C LYS A 42 -5.49 -6.33 -6.50
N LEU A 43 -6.41 -6.43 -5.57
CA LEU A 43 -7.18 -7.64 -5.35
C LEU A 43 -8.48 -7.58 -6.16
N SER A 44 -9.01 -8.75 -6.51
CA SER A 44 -10.35 -8.88 -7.09
C SER A 44 -11.46 -8.59 -6.08
N GLY A 45 -11.13 -8.65 -4.77
CA GLY A 45 -12.07 -8.64 -3.66
C GLY A 45 -12.56 -10.04 -3.25
N ARG A 46 -12.08 -11.11 -3.89
CA ARG A 46 -12.53 -12.50 -3.64
C ARG A 46 -11.50 -13.34 -2.88
N LEU A 47 -12.03 -14.38 -2.24
CA LEU A 47 -11.25 -15.50 -1.71
C LEU A 47 -11.20 -16.64 -2.73
N THR A 48 -10.17 -17.47 -2.69
CA THR A 48 -10.19 -18.73 -3.44
C THR A 48 -11.29 -19.65 -2.89
N PRO A 49 -11.83 -20.58 -3.70
CA PRO A 49 -12.86 -21.51 -3.23
C PRO A 49 -12.41 -22.31 -2.00
N ALA A 50 -11.15 -22.75 -1.97
CA ALA A 50 -10.59 -23.50 -0.84
C ALA A 50 -10.59 -22.70 0.46
N LEU A 51 -10.17 -21.42 0.41
CA LEU A 51 -10.19 -20.56 1.59
C LEU A 51 -11.62 -20.23 2.04
N ALA A 52 -12.52 -19.96 1.09
CA ALA A 52 -13.92 -19.70 1.41
C ALA A 52 -14.60 -20.91 2.08
N ASP A 53 -14.37 -22.12 1.57
CA ASP A 53 -14.92 -23.35 2.14
C ASP A 53 -14.35 -23.63 3.53
N TRP A 54 -13.05 -23.41 3.72
CA TRP A 54 -12.43 -23.48 5.05
C TRP A 54 -13.07 -22.46 6.01
N LEU A 55 -13.23 -21.19 5.61
CA LEU A 55 -13.79 -20.15 6.45
C LEU A 55 -15.24 -20.46 6.88
N ARG A 56 -16.07 -20.97 5.97
CA ARG A 56 -17.44 -21.42 6.27
C ARG A 56 -17.45 -22.58 7.27
N SER A 57 -16.51 -23.52 7.13
CA SER A 57 -16.37 -24.64 8.07
C SER A 57 -15.97 -24.16 9.46
N GLU A 58 -14.99 -23.25 9.55
CA GLU A 58 -14.49 -22.73 10.83
C GLU A 58 -15.53 -21.90 11.58
N THR A 59 -16.30 -21.08 10.85
CA THR A 59 -17.31 -20.20 11.44
C THR A 59 -18.65 -20.89 11.65
N GLY A 60 -18.91 -22.02 10.99
CA GLY A 60 -20.20 -22.70 10.96
C GLY A 60 -21.27 -21.99 10.11
N ASP A 61 -20.91 -20.94 9.36
CA ASP A 61 -21.84 -20.20 8.51
C ASP A 61 -21.63 -20.54 7.03
N ALA A 62 -22.47 -21.43 6.49
CA ALA A 62 -22.45 -21.82 5.09
C ALA A 62 -22.82 -20.67 4.13
N GLY A 63 -23.47 -19.61 4.62
CA GLY A 63 -23.89 -18.45 3.84
C GLY A 63 -22.80 -17.41 3.63
N LEU A 64 -21.63 -17.56 4.25
CA LEU A 64 -20.57 -16.56 4.15
C LEU A 64 -20.14 -16.33 2.68
N PRO A 65 -20.05 -15.05 2.28
CA PRO A 65 -19.59 -14.71 0.95
C PRO A 65 -18.11 -15.07 0.78
N ALA A 66 -17.72 -15.47 -0.43
CA ALA A 66 -16.32 -15.72 -0.78
C ALA A 66 -15.57 -14.41 -1.08
N GLU A 67 -15.64 -13.46 -0.15
CA GLU A 67 -15.12 -12.10 -0.30
C GLU A 67 -14.11 -11.77 0.79
N VAL A 68 -13.18 -10.86 0.48
CA VAL A 68 -12.12 -10.41 1.40
C VAL A 68 -12.70 -9.84 2.71
N THR A 69 -13.87 -9.19 2.66
CA THR A 69 -14.59 -8.68 3.82
C THR A 69 -14.96 -9.78 4.83
N ALA A 70 -15.12 -11.03 4.39
CA ALA A 70 -15.46 -12.13 5.28
C ALA A 70 -14.29 -12.53 6.21
N LEU A 71 -13.05 -12.21 5.84
CA LEU A 71 -11.87 -12.52 6.67
C LEU A 71 -11.80 -11.67 7.94
N HIS A 72 -12.26 -10.43 7.86
CA HIS A 72 -12.23 -9.50 8.99
C HIS A 72 -13.38 -8.48 8.87
N PRO A 73 -14.63 -8.88 9.20
CA PRO A 73 -15.84 -8.10 8.89
C PRO A 73 -15.86 -6.71 9.54
N ASP A 74 -15.21 -6.57 10.71
CA ASP A 74 -15.21 -5.33 11.48
C ASP A 74 -14.06 -4.38 11.10
N SER A 75 -13.18 -4.77 10.18
CA SER A 75 -12.06 -3.92 9.74
C SER A 75 -11.97 -3.83 8.22
N ARG A 76 -11.43 -2.70 7.77
CA ARG A 76 -11.05 -2.48 6.36
C ARG A 76 -9.54 -2.42 6.16
N CYS A 77 -8.78 -2.72 7.20
CA CYS A 77 -7.33 -2.71 7.18
C CYS A 77 -6.76 -3.61 8.29
N TRP A 78 -5.88 -4.54 7.93
CA TRP A 78 -5.15 -5.35 8.89
C TRP A 78 -3.82 -5.81 8.30
N SER A 79 -2.85 -6.08 9.15
CA SER A 79 -1.59 -6.70 8.79
C SER A 79 -1.65 -8.20 9.01
N GLY A 80 -0.80 -8.96 8.33
CA GLY A 80 -0.75 -10.40 8.50
C GLY A 80 0.09 -11.11 7.46
N GLU A 81 0.07 -12.43 7.56
CA GLU A 81 0.58 -13.28 6.50
C GLU A 81 -0.54 -13.62 5.52
N PHE A 82 -0.20 -13.56 4.24
CA PHE A 82 -1.14 -13.83 3.16
C PHE A 82 -0.51 -14.73 2.12
N SER A 83 -1.34 -15.60 1.55
CA SER A 83 -1.05 -16.19 0.25
C SER A 83 -2.05 -15.68 -0.76
N CYS A 84 -1.61 -15.41 -1.98
CA CYS A 84 -2.49 -14.99 -3.07
C CYS A 84 -2.19 -15.75 -4.35
N VAL A 85 -3.22 -15.86 -5.19
CA VAL A 85 -3.12 -16.41 -6.54
C VAL A 85 -3.68 -15.41 -7.53
N ARG A 86 -3.26 -15.51 -8.78
CA ARG A 86 -3.83 -14.67 -9.85
C ARG A 86 -5.30 -15.04 -10.05
N ALA A 87 -6.17 -14.03 -10.07
CA ALA A 87 -7.60 -14.22 -10.26
C ALA A 87 -7.88 -14.80 -11.65
N ALA A 88 -8.81 -15.76 -11.72
CA ALA A 88 -9.16 -16.41 -12.97
C ALA A 88 -9.68 -15.39 -14.00
N GLY A 89 -9.10 -15.40 -15.21
CA GLY A 89 -9.50 -14.48 -16.29
C GLY A 89 -8.99 -13.05 -16.14
N SER A 90 -8.13 -12.75 -15.16
CA SER A 90 -7.47 -11.44 -15.01
C SER A 90 -5.95 -11.57 -15.01
N VAL A 91 -5.27 -10.60 -15.61
CA VAL A 91 -3.80 -10.51 -15.58
C VAL A 91 -3.28 -9.67 -14.42
N ASP A 92 -4.11 -8.79 -13.86
CA ASP A 92 -3.68 -7.76 -12.91
C ASP A 92 -4.36 -7.87 -11.53
N LEU A 93 -5.29 -8.81 -11.36
CA LEU A 93 -6.01 -9.02 -10.10
C LEU A 93 -5.61 -10.32 -9.42
N TYR A 94 -5.72 -10.32 -8.10
CA TYR A 94 -5.37 -11.45 -7.24
C TYR A 94 -6.52 -11.79 -6.30
N ASP A 95 -6.69 -13.09 -6.04
CA ASP A 95 -7.58 -13.63 -5.02
C ASP A 95 -6.74 -14.02 -3.80
N ILE A 96 -7.28 -13.84 -2.59
CA ILE A 96 -6.62 -14.29 -1.37
C ILE A 96 -6.84 -15.80 -1.21
N ASP A 97 -5.75 -16.53 -1.02
CA ASP A 97 -5.72 -17.99 -0.94
C ASP A 97 -5.45 -18.52 0.47
N ALA A 98 -4.75 -17.76 1.30
CA ALA A 98 -4.59 -18.08 2.71
C ALA A 98 -4.38 -16.82 3.56
N HIS A 99 -4.80 -16.90 4.82
CA HIS A 99 -4.54 -15.91 5.86
C HIS A 99 -4.36 -16.61 7.22
N PRO A 100 -3.19 -17.20 7.50
CA PRO A 100 -2.98 -18.01 8.71
C PRO A 100 -2.98 -17.17 10.00
N TRP A 101 -2.66 -15.88 9.92
CA TRP A 101 -2.60 -14.97 11.07
C TRP A 101 -2.74 -13.52 10.62
N GLY A 102 -3.34 -12.69 11.48
CA GLY A 102 -3.41 -11.25 11.32
C GLY A 102 -3.49 -10.46 12.63
N SER A 103 -3.26 -9.16 12.51
CA SER A 103 -3.39 -8.16 13.57
C SER A 103 -3.80 -6.82 12.98
N ASP A 104 -4.19 -5.85 13.81
CA ASP A 104 -4.38 -4.48 13.35
C ASP A 104 -3.07 -3.93 12.74
N ALA A 105 -3.17 -3.27 11.60
CA ALA A 105 -2.03 -2.63 10.96
C ALA A 105 -1.59 -1.40 11.77
N GLY A 106 -0.28 -1.24 11.97
CA GLY A 106 0.25 -0.04 12.63
C GLY A 106 -0.01 1.23 11.80
N GLU A 107 -0.08 2.39 12.46
CA GLU A 107 -0.33 3.68 11.78
C GLU A 107 0.70 3.96 10.67
N LEU A 108 1.98 3.68 10.94
CA LEU A 108 3.07 3.85 9.98
C LEU A 108 2.93 2.89 8.80
N GLU A 109 2.68 1.59 9.05
CA GLU A 109 2.50 0.58 8.01
C GLU A 109 1.33 0.93 7.10
N LEU A 110 0.21 1.35 7.69
CA LEU A 110 -0.97 1.78 6.94
C LEU A 110 -0.67 3.00 6.06
N ARG A 111 0.08 3.98 6.58
CA ARG A 111 0.53 5.14 5.79
C ARG A 111 1.41 4.72 4.62
N LEU A 112 2.44 3.92 4.88
CA LEU A 112 3.34 3.43 3.83
C LEU A 112 2.58 2.59 2.79
N ALA A 113 1.62 1.78 3.22
CA ALA A 113 0.78 0.98 2.33
C ALA A 113 -0.07 1.86 1.40
N ARG A 114 -0.72 2.91 1.93
CA ARG A 114 -1.46 3.88 1.12
C ARG A 114 -0.57 4.60 0.13
N THR A 115 0.62 5.03 0.57
CA THR A 115 1.63 5.70 -0.27
C THR A 115 2.12 4.78 -1.40
N MET A 116 2.35 3.49 -1.12
CA MET A 116 2.76 2.51 -2.14
C MET A 116 1.66 2.27 -3.18
N ILE A 117 0.40 2.17 -2.75
CA ILE A 117 -0.74 2.05 -3.66
C ILE A 117 -0.84 3.29 -4.54
N ASP A 118 -0.76 4.48 -3.94
CA ASP A 118 -0.87 5.75 -4.66
C ASP A 118 0.27 5.91 -5.68
N ALA A 119 1.51 5.54 -5.33
CA ALA A 119 2.67 5.51 -6.23
C ALA A 119 2.52 4.46 -7.36
N THR A 120 1.86 3.33 -7.08
CA THR A 120 1.59 2.28 -8.08
C THR A 120 0.54 2.73 -9.10
N ILE A 121 -0.49 3.47 -8.66
CA ILE A 121 -1.58 3.94 -9.53
C ILE A 121 -1.14 5.14 -10.38
N ARG A 122 -0.33 6.03 -9.81
CA ARG A 122 0.10 7.28 -10.46
C ARG A 122 1.63 7.35 -10.49
N PRO A 123 2.25 6.97 -11.62
CA PRO A 123 3.68 7.10 -11.79
C PRO A 123 4.14 8.54 -11.57
N LEU A 124 5.27 8.70 -10.90
CA LEU A 124 5.85 10.01 -10.65
C LEU A 124 6.24 10.70 -11.97
N PRO A 125 6.03 12.03 -12.08
CA PRO A 125 6.58 12.80 -13.19
C PRO A 125 8.10 12.68 -13.26
N SER A 126 8.68 12.83 -14.46
CA SER A 126 10.13 12.76 -14.64
C SER A 126 10.85 13.79 -13.76
N GLY A 127 11.99 13.40 -13.19
CA GLY A 127 12.81 14.28 -12.36
C GLY A 127 12.41 14.29 -10.88
N PHE A 128 11.39 13.51 -10.49
CA PHE A 128 11.12 13.19 -9.08
C PHE A 128 11.63 11.79 -8.73
N THR A 129 12.28 11.69 -7.58
CA THR A 129 12.71 10.46 -6.94
C THR A 129 11.61 9.94 -6.03
N SER A 130 11.26 8.66 -6.15
CA SER A 130 10.27 8.02 -5.25
C SER A 130 10.82 7.90 -3.84
N VAL A 131 9.97 8.14 -2.83
CA VAL A 131 10.34 7.96 -1.42
C VAL A 131 10.65 6.51 -1.04
N PHE A 132 10.23 5.54 -1.87
CA PHE A 132 10.56 4.12 -1.70
C PHE A 132 11.88 3.74 -2.35
N PHE A 133 12.43 4.60 -3.21
CA PHE A 133 13.72 4.38 -3.84
C PHE A 133 14.84 5.06 -3.06
N ASP A 134 14.63 6.34 -2.71
CA ASP A 134 15.61 7.11 -1.95
C ASP A 134 14.92 8.27 -1.21
N LEU A 135 15.55 8.75 -0.14
CA LEU A 135 15.08 9.84 0.70
C LEU A 135 16.07 11.00 0.65
N PRO A 136 15.60 12.26 0.74
CA PRO A 136 16.52 13.39 0.74
C PRO A 136 17.33 13.44 2.05
N SER A 137 18.45 14.16 2.01
CA SER A 137 19.22 14.46 3.22
C SER A 137 18.35 15.10 4.30
N GLU A 138 18.64 14.78 5.56
CA GLU A 138 17.85 15.29 6.68
C GLU A 138 17.83 16.83 6.73
N ASN A 139 16.63 17.38 6.93
CA ASN A 139 16.36 18.80 7.08
C ASN A 139 16.74 19.68 5.87
N GLN A 140 17.01 19.09 4.71
CA GLN A 140 17.22 19.81 3.46
C GLN A 140 15.87 20.19 2.81
N PRO A 141 15.67 21.46 2.38
CA PRO A 141 14.47 21.83 1.65
C PRO A 141 14.46 21.18 0.26
N VAL A 142 13.33 20.58 -0.10
CA VAL A 142 13.09 19.93 -1.39
C VAL A 142 11.76 20.37 -1.97
N LEU A 143 11.59 20.19 -3.28
CA LEU A 143 10.26 20.13 -3.87
C LEU A 143 9.72 18.72 -3.73
N ALA A 144 8.67 18.58 -2.95
CA ALA A 144 7.98 17.33 -2.73
C ALA A 144 6.66 17.30 -3.50
N ILE A 145 6.30 16.11 -3.99
CA ILE A 145 5.08 15.85 -4.74
C ILE A 145 4.26 14.78 -4.03
N ARG A 146 2.95 15.00 -3.95
CA ARG A 146 1.96 14.05 -3.41
C ARG A 146 0.73 14.00 -4.30
N LEU A 147 -0.14 13.00 -4.12
CA LEU A 147 -1.44 13.02 -4.80
C LEU A 147 -2.27 14.20 -4.31
N SER A 148 -2.94 14.85 -5.26
CA SER A 148 -3.82 15.95 -4.94
C SER A 148 -5.16 15.45 -4.37
N GLY A 149 -5.70 16.19 -3.41
CA GLY A 149 -7.09 16.07 -2.98
C GLY A 149 -8.07 16.79 -3.92
N TYR A 150 -7.57 17.64 -4.81
CA TYR A 150 -8.38 18.45 -5.74
C TYR A 150 -8.65 17.70 -7.04
N SER A 151 -9.84 17.91 -7.60
CA SER A 151 -10.22 17.30 -8.89
C SER A 151 -9.51 17.92 -10.10
N CYS A 152 -8.93 19.11 -9.96
CA CYS A 152 -8.28 19.86 -11.04
C CYS A 152 -6.81 19.49 -11.27
N ALA A 153 -6.19 18.72 -10.38
CA ALA A 153 -4.78 18.33 -10.48
C ALA A 153 -4.60 16.86 -10.08
N THR A 154 -3.65 16.16 -10.71
CA THR A 154 -3.28 14.80 -10.26
C THR A 154 -2.38 14.85 -9.03
N PHE A 155 -1.47 15.82 -9.01
CA PHE A 155 -0.47 15.97 -7.97
C PHE A 155 -0.47 17.39 -7.41
N GLU A 156 -0.15 17.50 -6.12
CA GLU A 156 0.22 18.75 -5.47
C GLU A 156 1.75 18.84 -5.37
N LEU A 157 2.27 20.04 -5.60
CA LEU A 157 3.67 20.37 -5.41
C LEU A 157 3.80 21.28 -4.19
N MET A 158 4.77 20.97 -3.33
CA MET A 158 5.02 21.77 -2.13
C MET A 158 6.50 21.77 -1.77
N THR A 159 6.89 22.74 -0.95
CA THR A 159 8.21 22.77 -0.32
C THR A 159 8.17 21.97 0.98
N ALA A 160 9.05 20.99 1.13
CA ALA A 160 9.08 20.14 2.31
C ALA A 160 10.51 19.85 2.77
N ARG A 161 10.63 19.25 3.95
CA ARG A 161 11.86 18.73 4.54
C ARG A 161 11.60 17.35 5.11
N TYR A 162 12.57 16.46 4.98
CA TYR A 162 12.54 15.14 5.62
C TYR A 162 13.30 15.21 6.95
N MET A 163 12.62 14.93 8.07
CA MET A 163 13.17 15.10 9.43
C MET A 163 12.97 13.83 10.30
N PRO A 164 13.62 12.71 9.95
CA PRO A 164 13.43 11.43 10.62
C PRO A 164 13.91 11.42 12.08
N THR A 165 14.94 12.18 12.44
CA THR A 165 15.43 12.24 13.83
C THR A 165 14.44 13.00 14.72
N TYR A 166 13.79 14.04 14.19
CA TYR A 166 12.82 14.83 14.93
C TYR A 166 11.49 14.08 15.15
N ARG A 167 10.98 13.40 14.11
CA ARG A 167 9.68 12.71 14.11
C ARG A 167 9.72 11.43 13.26
N PRO A 168 10.21 10.30 13.80
CA PRO A 168 10.52 9.10 13.00
C PRO A 168 9.30 8.44 12.33
N ARG A 169 8.12 8.50 12.96
CA ARG A 169 6.88 7.89 12.41
C ARG A 169 6.09 8.80 11.47
N SER A 170 6.45 10.07 11.40
CA SER A 170 5.86 11.05 10.48
C SER A 170 6.94 12.08 10.17
N PRO A 171 7.92 11.75 9.31
CA PRO A 171 9.14 12.54 9.16
C PRO A 171 9.02 13.74 8.22
N TRP A 172 8.01 13.77 7.35
CA TRP A 172 7.83 14.83 6.36
C TRP A 172 7.20 16.08 6.97
N ARG A 173 7.91 17.21 6.87
CA ARG A 173 7.44 18.52 7.33
C ARG A 173 7.35 19.47 6.15
N ASP A 174 6.34 20.34 6.17
CA ASP A 174 6.38 21.50 5.28
C ASP A 174 7.43 22.53 5.77
N ILE A 175 7.57 23.63 5.04
CA ILE A 175 8.55 24.66 5.41
C ILE A 175 8.16 25.42 6.69
N SER A 176 6.87 25.44 7.04
CA SER A 176 6.33 25.99 8.29
C SER A 176 6.54 25.06 9.49
N ASN A 177 7.08 23.87 9.26
CA ASN A 177 7.34 22.82 10.26
C ASN A 177 6.07 22.06 10.73
N ASP A 178 5.01 22.10 9.94
CA ASP A 178 3.80 21.30 10.15
C ASP A 178 3.93 19.94 9.47
N ALA A 179 3.25 18.92 9.99
CA ALA A 179 3.29 17.59 9.37
C ALA A 179 2.55 17.61 8.04
N VAL A 180 3.20 17.12 6.98
CA VAL A 180 2.58 17.11 5.64
C VAL A 180 1.27 16.31 5.62
N SER A 181 1.20 15.24 6.41
CA SER A 181 0.01 14.38 6.54
C SER A 181 -1.22 15.11 7.09
N ASP A 182 -1.03 16.22 7.80
CA ASP A 182 -2.15 16.96 8.41
C ASP A 182 -2.95 17.73 7.35
N SER A 183 -2.34 18.00 6.20
CA SER A 183 -2.96 18.75 5.10
C SER A 183 -3.32 17.89 3.88
N GLY A 184 -3.08 16.58 3.91
CA GLY A 184 -3.38 15.71 2.77
C GLY A 184 -2.62 14.38 2.77
N SER A 185 -2.47 13.80 1.57
CA SER A 185 -1.72 12.56 1.36
C SER A 185 -0.24 12.70 1.74
N ASP A 186 0.40 11.56 2.00
CA ASP A 186 1.84 11.49 2.18
C ASP A 186 2.60 11.83 0.88
N ILE A 187 3.88 12.19 1.03
CA ILE A 187 4.78 12.47 -0.08
C ILE A 187 5.06 11.19 -0.87
N LEU A 188 4.85 11.26 -2.18
CA LEU A 188 5.15 10.16 -3.10
C LEU A 188 6.58 10.26 -3.64
N GLY A 189 7.04 11.47 -3.88
CA GLY A 189 8.38 11.71 -4.39
C GLY A 189 8.89 13.11 -4.11
N TRP A 190 10.16 13.30 -4.39
CA TRP A 190 10.85 14.55 -4.12
C TRP A 190 11.89 14.82 -5.20
N ARG A 191 12.32 16.07 -5.29
CA ARG A 191 13.49 16.44 -6.08
C ARG A 191 14.26 17.54 -5.39
N GLU A 192 15.56 17.55 -5.67
CA GLU A 192 16.42 18.66 -5.32
C GLU A 192 15.87 19.97 -5.88
N ALA A 193 15.96 20.99 -5.06
CA ALA A 193 15.43 22.31 -5.36
C ALA A 193 16.34 23.43 -4.86
N ALA A 194 17.60 23.12 -4.54
CA ALA A 194 18.57 24.08 -4.02
C ALA A 194 18.68 25.36 -4.87
N ASP A 195 18.51 25.25 -6.19
CA ASP A 195 18.52 26.38 -7.12
C ASP A 195 17.35 27.36 -6.92
N TRP A 196 16.25 26.92 -6.29
CA TRP A 196 15.02 27.69 -6.08
C TRP A 196 14.74 27.97 -4.60
N ILE A 197 15.21 27.09 -3.71
CA ILE A 197 14.95 27.09 -2.27
C ILE A 197 16.22 26.65 -1.55
N GLY A 198 17.03 27.63 -1.20
CA GLY A 198 18.21 27.48 -0.35
C GLY A 198 18.27 28.62 0.67
N PRO A 199 19.00 28.47 1.78
CA PRO A 199 19.30 29.60 2.64
C PRO A 199 20.04 30.67 1.84
N VAL A 200 19.69 31.94 2.07
CA VAL A 200 20.46 33.11 1.62
C VAL A 200 21.73 33.22 2.45
#